data_AF-A0AAC9WIK9-F1
#
_entry.id   AF-A0AAC9WIK9-F1
#
_cell.length_a   1.000
_cell.length_b   1.000
_cell.length_c   1.000
_cell.angle_alpha   90.00
_cell.angle_beta   90.00
_cell.angle_gamma   90.00
#
_symmetry.space_group_name_H-M   'P 1'
#
loop_
_entity.id
_entity.type
_entity.pdbx_description
1 polymer ?
#
loop_
_entity_poly.entity_id
_entity_poly.type
_entity_poly.pdbx_seq_one_letter_code
_entity_poly.pdbx_strand_id
1 'polypeptide(L)'
;MKSHLQNNNYVFKITKRIKNIVTQKQGFSLIESLFALFIQFVIVMLIPIIIVTLGQLKNTIFEDRTFDIEIMVKDMENVIHANDVKQQMISNKTMMIQRDNVLVNYRFQNKKIIKTINHHGNITMLNNVQDVHYQEIDHHMILMTIKYKEGAILHVKEVLL
;
A
#
# COMPACT_ATOMS: atom_id res chain seq x y z
N MET A 1 -63.39 -20.16 93.78
CA MET A 1 -63.34 -19.91 92.33
C MET A 1 -62.06 -19.12 92.03
N LYS A 2 -61.03 -19.78 91.49
CA LYS A 2 -59.76 -19.14 91.11
C LYS A 2 -59.91 -18.60 89.68
N SER A 3 -59.67 -17.31 89.49
CA SER A 3 -59.61 -16.68 88.16
C SER A 3 -58.30 -17.05 87.48
N HIS A 4 -58.39 -17.55 86.25
CA HIS A 4 -57.23 -17.74 85.37
C HIS A 4 -56.86 -16.40 84.74
N LEU A 5 -55.77 -15.79 85.19
CA LEU A 5 -55.07 -14.73 84.46
C LEU A 5 -54.12 -15.39 83.47
N GLN A 6 -54.52 -15.44 82.20
CA GLN A 6 -53.66 -15.83 81.09
C GLN A 6 -52.57 -14.77 80.90
N ASN A 7 -51.32 -15.17 81.14
CA ASN A 7 -50.15 -14.33 80.94
C ASN A 7 -49.83 -14.30 79.43
N ASN A 8 -50.29 -13.28 78.71
CA ASN A 8 -49.98 -13.13 77.28
C ASN A 8 -48.54 -12.62 77.11
N ASN A 9 -47.63 -13.51 76.73
CA ASN A 9 -46.27 -13.15 76.32
C ASN A 9 -46.31 -12.55 74.90
N TYR A 10 -46.08 -11.24 74.80
CA TYR A 10 -45.87 -10.58 73.51
C TYR A 10 -44.41 -10.78 73.07
N VAL A 11 -44.21 -11.34 71.88
CA VAL A 11 -42.88 -11.46 71.25
C VAL A 11 -42.77 -10.46 70.11
N PHE A 12 -41.72 -9.64 70.13
CA PHE A 12 -41.43 -8.70 69.05
C PHE A 12 -41.05 -9.44 67.76
N LYS A 13 -41.83 -9.20 66.69
CA LYS A 13 -41.52 -9.70 65.35
C LYS A 13 -40.51 -8.75 64.68
N ILE A 14 -39.24 -9.14 64.63
CA ILE A 14 -38.21 -8.37 63.93
C ILE A 14 -38.32 -8.65 62.43
N THR A 15 -38.91 -7.73 61.67
CA THR A 15 -38.96 -7.80 60.22
C THR A 15 -37.67 -7.22 59.65
N LYS A 16 -36.76 -8.06 59.17
CA LYS A 16 -35.52 -7.63 58.52
C LYS A 16 -35.87 -7.00 57.16
N ARG A 17 -35.91 -5.67 57.08
CA ARG A 17 -36.01 -4.96 55.79
C ARG A 17 -34.71 -5.19 55.01
N ILE A 18 -34.78 -5.93 53.91
CA ILE A 18 -33.72 -5.95 52.92
C ILE A 18 -33.80 -4.60 52.20
N LYS A 19 -33.02 -3.63 52.66
CA LYS A 19 -32.72 -2.44 51.84
C LYS A 19 -31.82 -2.94 50.72
N ASN A 20 -32.33 -2.98 49.48
CA ASN A 20 -31.48 -3.03 48.30
C ASN A 20 -30.65 -1.75 48.31
N ILE A 21 -29.44 -1.84 48.85
CA ILE A 21 -28.44 -0.80 48.69
C ILE A 21 -28.04 -0.88 47.23
N VAL A 22 -28.73 -0.10 46.39
CA VAL A 22 -28.21 0.27 45.08
C VAL A 22 -27.07 1.23 45.41
N THR A 23 -25.87 0.69 45.57
CA THR A 23 -24.66 1.51 45.50
C THR A 23 -24.76 2.28 44.18
N GLN A 24 -24.80 3.62 44.25
CA GLN A 24 -24.52 4.47 43.09
C GLN A 24 -23.08 4.20 42.67
N LYS A 25 -22.87 3.10 41.94
CA LYS A 25 -21.59 2.80 41.33
C LYS A 25 -21.52 3.66 40.08
N GLN A 26 -20.57 4.58 40.05
CA GLN A 26 -20.11 5.30 38.86
C GLN A 26 -19.37 4.32 37.93
N GLY A 27 -20.07 3.27 37.50
CA GLY A 27 -19.55 2.23 36.64
C GLY A 27 -20.54 1.94 35.54
N PHE A 28 -20.03 1.51 34.40
CA PHE A 28 -20.87 1.13 33.27
C PHE A 28 -21.81 0.00 33.65
N SER A 29 -23.03 0.09 33.14
CA SER A 29 -23.97 -1.03 33.18
C SER A 29 -23.40 -2.20 32.37
N LEU A 30 -23.81 -3.43 32.72
CA LEU A 30 -23.43 -4.64 31.98
C LEU A 30 -23.78 -4.51 30.49
N ILE A 31 -24.92 -3.89 30.18
CA ILE A 31 -25.37 -3.68 28.79
C ILE A 31 -24.46 -2.70 28.04
N GLU A 32 -24.00 -1.64 28.70
CA GLU A 32 -23.07 -0.66 28.12
C GLU A 32 -21.71 -1.29 27.88
N SER A 33 -21.27 -2.15 28.80
CA SER A 33 -20.02 -2.91 28.66
C SER A 33 -20.08 -3.90 27.50
N LEU A 34 -21.21 -4.61 27.33
CA LEU A 34 -21.44 -5.52 26.20
C LEU A 34 -21.51 -4.75 24.87
N PHE A 35 -22.11 -3.57 24.86
CA PHE A 35 -22.19 -2.73 23.67
C PHE A 35 -20.81 -2.19 23.27
N ALA A 36 -20.00 -1.76 24.22
CA ALA A 36 -18.61 -1.35 23.97
C ALA A 36 -17.77 -2.53 23.43
N LEU A 37 -17.94 -3.73 24.00
CA LEU A 37 -17.28 -4.94 23.53
C LEU A 37 -17.68 -5.27 22.09
N PHE A 38 -18.97 -5.16 21.76
CA PHE A 38 -19.49 -5.38 20.40
C PHE A 38 -18.86 -4.42 19.39
N ILE A 39 -18.81 -3.11 19.70
CA ILE A 39 -18.16 -2.11 18.84
C ILE A 39 -16.68 -2.49 18.64
N GLN A 40 -15.99 -2.89 19.70
CA GLN A 40 -14.59 -3.27 19.63
C GLN A 40 -14.36 -4.51 18.76
N PHE A 41 -15.25 -5.51 18.85
CA PHE A 41 -15.23 -6.67 17.94
C PHE A 41 -15.43 -6.27 16.48
N VAL A 42 -16.37 -5.36 16.20
CA VAL A 42 -16.61 -4.86 14.84
C VAL A 42 -15.36 -4.16 14.30
N ILE A 43 -14.73 -3.28 15.10
CA ILE A 43 -13.50 -2.58 14.69
C ILE A 43 -12.38 -3.57 14.39
N VAL A 44 -12.14 -4.54 15.28
CA VAL A 44 -11.08 -5.54 15.11
C VAL A 44 -11.34 -6.42 13.87
N MET A 45 -12.60 -6.76 13.59
CA MET A 45 -12.96 -7.56 12.42
C MET A 45 -12.81 -6.80 11.10
N LEU A 46 -13.01 -5.48 11.09
CA LEU A 46 -12.84 -4.65 9.89
C LEU A 46 -11.38 -4.54 9.44
N ILE A 47 -10.42 -4.57 10.36
CA ILE A 47 -8.99 -4.45 10.03
C ILE A 47 -8.53 -5.48 8.98
N PRO A 48 -8.68 -6.80 9.17
CA PRO A 48 -8.25 -7.78 8.17
C PRO A 48 -9.03 -7.65 6.85
N ILE A 49 -10.31 -7.27 6.90
CA ILE A 49 -11.13 -7.05 5.69
C ILE A 49 -10.55 -5.91 4.86
N ILE A 50 -10.21 -4.78 5.49
CA ILE A 50 -9.60 -3.63 4.82
C ILE A 50 -8.24 -4.00 4.23
N ILE A 51 -7.41 -4.75 4.94
CA ILE A 51 -6.10 -5.19 4.44
C ILE A 51 -6.26 -6.06 3.18
N VAL A 52 -7.19 -7.01 3.20
CA VAL A 52 -7.43 -7.91 2.04
C VAL A 52 -7.98 -7.12 0.85
N THR A 53 -8.95 -6.23 1.05
CA THR A 53 -9.55 -5.47 -0.05
C THR A 53 -8.55 -4.50 -0.67
N LEU A 54 -7.72 -3.82 0.13
CA LEU A 54 -6.64 -2.96 -0.38
C LEU A 54 -5.58 -3.78 -1.13
N GLY A 55 -5.24 -4.98 -0.64
CA GLY A 55 -4.32 -5.89 -1.32
C GLY A 55 -4.83 -6.34 -2.68
N GLN A 56 -6.11 -6.70 -2.77
CA GLN A 56 -6.76 -7.07 -4.03
C GLN A 56 -6.84 -5.90 -5.00
N LEU A 57 -7.25 -4.71 -4.53
CA LEU A 57 -7.28 -3.49 -5.34
C LEU A 57 -5.90 -3.16 -5.89
N LYS A 58 -4.86 -3.31 -5.07
CA LYS A 58 -3.48 -3.10 -5.50
C LYS A 58 -3.11 -4.05 -6.64
N ASN A 59 -3.41 -5.33 -6.53
CA ASN A 59 -3.09 -6.28 -7.59
C ASN A 59 -3.85 -5.96 -8.89
N THR A 60 -5.12 -5.57 -8.80
CA THR A 60 -5.91 -5.22 -10.00
C THR A 60 -5.45 -3.93 -10.68
N ILE A 61 -4.98 -2.92 -9.93
CA ILE A 61 -4.59 -1.61 -10.49
C ILE A 61 -3.10 -1.57 -10.86
N PHE A 62 -2.23 -2.26 -10.11
CA PHE A 62 -0.77 -2.16 -10.26
C PHE A 62 -0.12 -3.41 -10.88
N GLU A 63 -0.86 -4.45 -11.27
CA GLU A 63 -0.31 -5.50 -12.14
C GLU A 63 -0.01 -4.97 -13.54
N ASP A 64 -0.67 -3.89 -13.95
CA ASP A 64 -0.48 -3.29 -15.26
C ASP A 64 0.89 -2.58 -15.32
N ARG A 65 1.87 -3.25 -15.93
CA ARG A 65 3.22 -2.74 -16.20
C ARG A 65 3.23 -1.45 -17.01
N THR A 66 2.10 -1.06 -17.56
CA THR A 66 1.90 0.20 -18.26
C THR A 66 2.35 1.39 -17.42
N PHE A 67 2.03 1.44 -16.12
CA PHE A 67 2.43 2.56 -15.26
C PHE A 67 3.95 2.69 -15.08
N ASP A 68 4.62 1.57 -14.79
CA ASP A 68 6.09 1.54 -14.65
C ASP A 68 6.78 1.97 -15.96
N ILE A 69 6.24 1.52 -17.09
CA ILE A 69 6.74 1.90 -18.42
C ILE A 69 6.52 3.39 -18.67
N GLU A 70 5.34 3.94 -18.36
CA GLU A 70 5.03 5.36 -18.55
C GLU A 70 5.91 6.27 -17.70
N ILE A 71 6.15 5.92 -16.44
CA ILE A 71 7.08 6.67 -15.58
C ILE A 71 8.48 6.65 -16.16
N MET A 72 8.96 5.47 -16.59
CA MET A 72 10.28 5.35 -17.19
C MET A 72 10.38 6.21 -18.45
N VAL A 73 9.41 6.12 -19.34
CA VAL A 73 9.35 6.88 -20.60
C VAL A 73 9.40 8.36 -20.31
N LYS A 74 8.58 8.86 -19.39
CA LYS A 74 8.56 10.27 -19.00
C LYS A 74 9.91 10.72 -18.41
N ASP A 75 10.56 9.90 -17.59
CA ASP A 75 11.90 10.21 -17.07
C ASP A 75 12.95 10.27 -18.20
N MET A 76 12.85 9.39 -19.20
CA MET A 76 13.76 9.34 -20.34
C MET A 76 13.55 10.52 -21.29
N GLU A 77 12.30 10.84 -21.63
CA GLU A 77 11.92 12.02 -22.42
C GLU A 77 12.44 13.31 -21.79
N ASN A 78 12.28 13.48 -20.47
CA ASN A 78 12.82 14.65 -19.75
C ASN A 78 14.34 14.77 -19.83
N VAL A 79 15.05 13.66 -20.11
CA VAL A 79 16.51 13.66 -20.27
C VAL A 79 16.89 13.92 -21.73
N ILE A 80 16.15 13.35 -22.69
CA ILE A 80 16.40 13.48 -24.13
C ILE A 80 16.05 14.89 -24.63
N HIS A 81 14.92 15.43 -24.19
CA HIS A 81 14.41 16.75 -24.61
C HIS A 81 14.89 17.90 -23.70
N ALA A 82 15.90 17.67 -22.88
CA ALA A 82 16.46 18.72 -22.05
C ALA A 82 17.25 19.72 -22.92
N ASN A 83 17.13 21.01 -22.64
CA ASN A 83 17.77 22.08 -23.43
C ASN A 83 19.31 22.06 -23.38
N ASP A 84 19.90 21.31 -22.46
CA ASP A 84 21.34 21.20 -22.16
C ASP A 84 22.00 19.93 -22.73
N VAL A 85 21.30 19.18 -23.59
CA VAL A 85 21.83 17.99 -24.26
C VAL A 85 22.90 18.39 -25.28
N LYS A 86 24.12 17.89 -25.08
CA LYS A 86 25.28 18.14 -25.95
C LYS A 86 25.54 17.02 -26.93
N GLN A 87 25.32 15.77 -26.50
CA GLN A 87 25.60 14.59 -27.30
C GLN A 87 24.72 13.42 -26.87
N GLN A 88 24.31 12.64 -27.87
CA GLN A 88 23.62 11.38 -27.70
C GLN A 88 24.43 10.27 -28.37
N MET A 89 24.52 9.12 -27.71
CA MET A 89 25.10 7.90 -28.27
C MET A 89 24.15 6.75 -28.01
N ILE A 90 23.58 6.22 -29.09
CA ILE A 90 22.69 5.07 -29.05
C ILE A 90 23.44 3.85 -29.57
N SER A 91 23.33 2.77 -28.82
CA SER A 91 23.71 1.43 -29.22
C SER A 91 22.52 0.51 -28.99
N ASN A 92 22.52 -0.65 -29.67
CA ASN A 92 21.42 -1.61 -29.70
C ASN A 92 20.78 -1.84 -28.30
N LYS A 93 21.57 -1.93 -27.22
CA LYS A 93 21.08 -2.19 -25.85
C LYS A 93 21.44 -1.11 -24.83
N THR A 94 21.93 0.04 -25.27
CA THR A 94 22.46 1.08 -24.38
C THR A 94 22.27 2.45 -24.99
N MET A 95 21.83 3.40 -24.18
CA MET A 95 21.66 4.79 -24.58
C MET A 95 22.39 5.69 -23.59
N MET A 96 23.29 6.52 -24.10
CA MET A 96 24.04 7.49 -23.32
C MET A 96 23.70 8.91 -23.80
N ILE A 97 23.42 9.79 -22.85
CA ILE A 97 23.05 11.18 -23.09
C ILE A 97 23.96 12.05 -22.24
N GLN A 98 24.75 12.90 -22.88
CA GLN A 98 25.61 13.88 -22.24
C GLN A 98 24.85 15.21 -22.15
N ARG A 99 24.57 15.64 -20.92
CA ARG A 99 23.97 16.94 -20.59
C ARG A 99 24.95 17.75 -19.78
N ASP A 100 25.48 18.84 -20.33
CA ASP A 100 26.54 19.63 -19.69
C ASP A 100 27.65 18.77 -19.04
N ASN A 101 27.66 18.68 -17.70
CA ASN A 101 28.63 17.93 -16.89
C ASN A 101 28.05 16.61 -16.33
N VAL A 102 26.89 16.19 -16.83
CA VAL A 102 26.13 15.03 -16.39
C VAL A 102 25.96 14.04 -17.54
N LEU A 103 26.57 12.87 -17.41
CA LEU A 103 26.35 11.74 -18.30
C LEU A 103 25.23 10.85 -17.74
N VAL A 104 24.11 10.75 -18.44
CA VAL A 104 23.05 9.81 -18.10
C VAL A 104 23.17 8.60 -19.02
N ASN A 105 23.24 7.41 -18.45
CA ASN A 105 23.36 6.16 -19.19
C ASN A 105 22.25 5.19 -18.80
N TYR A 106 21.53 4.70 -19.81
CA TYR A 106 20.52 3.66 -19.72
C TYR A 106 21.07 2.39 -20.35
N ARG A 107 21.14 1.30 -19.58
CA ARG A 107 21.64 0.01 -20.05
C ARG A 107 20.68 -1.12 -19.73
N PHE A 108 20.57 -2.09 -20.63
CA PHE A 108 19.94 -3.36 -20.34
C PHE A 108 20.94 -4.31 -19.66
N GLN A 109 20.65 -4.72 -18.42
CA GLN A 109 21.48 -5.66 -17.68
C GLN A 109 20.62 -6.49 -16.73
N ASN A 110 20.92 -7.80 -16.61
CA ASN A 110 20.26 -8.70 -15.65
C ASN A 110 18.72 -8.70 -15.72
N LYS A 111 18.16 -8.66 -16.94
CA LYS A 111 16.70 -8.57 -17.19
C LYS A 111 16.05 -7.28 -16.65
N LYS A 112 16.83 -6.20 -16.60
CA LYS A 112 16.39 -4.89 -16.12
C LYS A 112 16.92 -3.78 -17.02
N ILE A 113 16.20 -2.67 -17.04
CA ILE A 113 16.71 -1.40 -17.56
C ILE A 113 17.25 -0.61 -16.37
N ILE A 114 18.53 -0.25 -16.42
CA ILE A 114 19.24 0.43 -15.35
C ILE A 114 19.69 1.81 -15.83
N LYS A 115 19.34 2.85 -15.07
CA LYS A 115 19.82 4.21 -15.23
C LYS A 115 20.99 4.46 -14.28
N THR A 116 22.03 5.09 -14.80
CA THR A 116 23.20 5.56 -14.04
C THR A 116 23.48 7.01 -14.40
N ILE A 117 23.98 7.78 -13.43
CA ILE A 117 24.30 9.20 -13.61
C ILE A 117 25.79 9.36 -13.27
N ASN A 118 26.57 9.86 -14.21
CA ASN A 118 28.03 9.96 -14.10
C ASN A 118 28.69 8.61 -13.74
N HIS A 119 28.17 7.50 -14.28
CA HIS A 119 28.58 6.13 -13.93
C HIS A 119 28.33 5.72 -12.47
N HIS A 120 27.70 6.57 -11.67
CA HIS A 120 27.31 6.29 -10.30
C HIS A 120 25.82 5.96 -10.20
N GLY A 121 25.49 5.20 -9.16
CA GLY A 121 24.14 4.68 -8.93
C GLY A 121 23.80 3.48 -9.83
N ASN A 122 22.74 2.76 -9.46
CA ASN A 122 22.14 1.67 -10.22
C ASN A 122 20.61 1.77 -10.06
N ILE A 123 20.03 2.81 -10.63
CA ILE A 123 18.60 3.09 -10.51
C ILE A 123 17.88 2.13 -11.44
N THR A 124 17.10 1.20 -10.89
CA THR A 124 16.32 0.27 -11.70
C THR A 124 15.08 0.99 -12.22
N MET A 125 14.99 1.15 -13.53
CA MET A 125 13.85 1.81 -14.18
C MET A 125 12.72 0.82 -14.48
N LEU A 126 13.09 -0.38 -14.96
CA LEU A 126 12.12 -1.42 -15.28
C LEU A 126 12.69 -2.81 -14.97
N ASN A 127 11.89 -3.66 -14.32
CA ASN A 127 12.25 -5.04 -13.97
C ASN A 127 11.65 -6.06 -14.96
N ASN A 128 12.09 -7.33 -14.92
CA ASN A 128 11.63 -8.45 -15.75
C ASN A 128 11.50 -8.13 -17.25
N VAL A 129 12.46 -7.38 -17.76
CA VAL A 129 12.60 -7.08 -19.17
C VAL A 129 13.40 -8.21 -19.81
N GLN A 130 12.92 -8.79 -20.90
CA GLN A 130 13.63 -9.84 -21.63
C GLN A 130 14.66 -9.26 -22.59
N ASP A 131 14.30 -8.19 -23.29
CA ASP A 131 15.19 -7.51 -24.21
C ASP A 131 14.76 -6.06 -24.43
N VAL A 132 15.70 -5.22 -24.82
CA VAL A 132 15.47 -3.83 -25.20
C VAL A 132 16.29 -3.50 -26.41
N HIS A 133 15.66 -2.82 -27.36
CA HIS A 133 16.33 -2.23 -28.51
C HIS A 133 16.13 -0.72 -28.53
N TYR A 134 17.19 0.01 -28.84
CA TYR A 134 17.15 1.45 -29.08
C TYR A 134 17.58 1.72 -30.52
N GLN A 135 16.79 2.52 -31.22
CA GLN A 135 17.08 2.97 -32.58
C GLN A 135 16.90 4.48 -32.67
N GLU A 136 17.90 5.17 -33.18
CA GLU A 136 17.79 6.59 -33.52
C GLU A 136 16.99 6.73 -34.81
N ILE A 137 15.89 7.49 -34.78
CA ILE A 137 15.12 7.84 -35.98
C ILE A 137 15.60 9.20 -36.50
N ASP A 138 15.80 10.15 -35.59
CA ASP A 138 16.31 11.50 -35.86
C ASP A 138 17.09 12.01 -34.63
N HIS A 139 17.81 13.14 -34.75
CA HIS A 139 18.66 13.71 -33.70
C HIS A 139 17.97 13.91 -32.35
N HIS A 140 16.64 13.99 -32.31
CA HIS A 140 15.83 14.18 -31.11
C HIS A 140 14.76 13.10 -30.91
N MET A 141 14.70 12.06 -31.74
CA MET A 141 13.65 11.04 -31.68
C MET A 141 14.27 9.64 -31.61
N ILE A 142 13.95 8.93 -30.55
CA ILE A 142 14.52 7.60 -30.28
C ILE A 142 13.39 6.59 -30.18
N LEU A 143 13.42 5.57 -31.01
CA LEU A 143 12.51 4.44 -30.87
C LEU A 143 13.09 3.45 -29.87
N MET A 144 12.37 3.21 -28.78
CA MET A 144 12.64 2.14 -27.85
C MET A 144 11.66 0.99 -28.07
N THR A 145 12.17 -0.21 -28.33
CA THR A 145 11.38 -1.45 -28.34
C THR A 145 11.70 -2.26 -27.09
N ILE A 146 10.68 -2.51 -26.25
CA ILE A 146 10.79 -3.26 -25.00
C ILE A 146 10.08 -4.59 -25.16
N LYS A 147 10.78 -5.70 -24.85
CA LYS A 147 10.18 -7.02 -24.72
C LYS A 147 10.12 -7.40 -23.24
N TYR A 148 8.93 -7.62 -22.69
CA TYR A 148 8.76 -7.95 -21.28
C TYR A 148 7.76 -9.10 -21.08
N LYS A 149 7.82 -9.72 -19.91
CA LYS A 149 6.93 -10.83 -19.54
C LYS A 149 5.93 -10.37 -18.48
N GLU A 150 4.68 -10.69 -18.71
CA GLU A 150 3.58 -10.46 -17.76
C GLU A 150 2.84 -11.79 -17.57
N GLY A 151 2.96 -12.37 -16.37
CA GLY A 151 2.54 -13.75 -16.13
C GLY A 151 3.26 -14.74 -17.05
N ALA A 152 2.52 -15.42 -17.93
CA ALA A 152 3.06 -16.36 -18.92
C ALA A 152 3.25 -15.73 -20.32
N ILE A 153 2.71 -14.53 -20.55
CA ILE A 153 2.61 -13.92 -21.88
C ILE A 153 3.81 -12.99 -22.11
N LEU A 154 4.33 -13.01 -23.34
CA LEU A 154 5.39 -12.10 -23.78
C LEU A 154 4.76 -10.93 -24.51
N HIS A 155 5.05 -9.73 -24.04
CA HIS A 155 4.58 -8.48 -24.62
C HIS A 155 5.74 -7.75 -25.29
N VAL A 156 5.43 -7.09 -26.40
CA VAL A 156 6.34 -6.18 -27.10
C VAL A 156 5.68 -4.81 -27.12
N LYS A 157 6.38 -3.79 -26.64
CA LYS A 157 5.91 -2.41 -26.65
C LYS A 157 6.95 -1.55 -27.32
N GLU A 158 6.51 -0.78 -28.30
CA GLU A 158 7.32 0.24 -28.97
C GLU A 158 6.92 1.59 -28.38
N VAL A 159 7.93 2.38 -28.03
CA VAL A 159 7.75 3.72 -27.48
C VAL A 159 8.68 4.67 -28.21
N LEU A 160 8.11 5.77 -28.70
CA LEU A 160 8.87 6.88 -29.21
C LEU A 160 9.24 7.78 -28.04
N LEU A 161 10.53 8.01 -27.85
CA LEU A 161 11.11 8.89 -26.85
C LEU A 161 11.60 10.19 -27.50
#